data_AF-A0A3D1IQ26-F1
#
_entry.id   AF-A0A3D1IQ26-F1
#
_cell.length_a   1.000
_cell.length_b   1.000
_cell.length_c   1.000
_cell.angle_alpha   90.00
_cell.angle_beta   90.00
_cell.angle_gamma   90.00
#
_symmetry.space_group_name_H-M   'P 1'
#
loop_
_entity.id
_entity.type
_entity.pdbx_description
1 polymer ?
#
loop_
_entity_poly.entity_id
_entity_poly.type
_entity_poly.pdbx_seq_one_letter_code
_entity_poly.pdbx_strand_id
1 'polypeptide(L)'
;MPPEDAEVQLTDAEKARIVDWLSGEIQVASQVRRSEQGHTSFRRMTRYEYKYALQDLLGIPHDFSRDLPPETASEDGFKNSSELLQMTAVQFEQYRELARKALERATVRGPQPQAVYYGISMRDAAKRINHKYTANIEGTRKRIKEEGLTVEEAFQQQGEKFERNHNGMHYRDLVTGQGIGPSWSYGGAKHAWIPTTTRPEVPPVSPDIVMIPANARYIIDVGDGLPDVGNMRVRIRAARYSAEDT
;
A
#
# COMPACT_ATOMS: atom_id res chain seq x y z
N MET A 1 -1.95 16.21 47.49
CA MET A 1 -2.15 17.62 47.90
C MET A 1 -1.82 17.71 49.39
N PRO A 2 -1.29 18.85 49.87
CA PRO A 2 -1.30 19.11 51.31
C PRO A 2 -2.76 19.27 51.81
N PRO A 3 -3.05 18.96 53.09
CA PRO A 3 -4.38 19.12 53.68
C PRO A 3 -4.86 20.57 53.66
N GLU A 4 -6.18 20.79 53.68
CA GLU A 4 -6.81 22.12 53.54
C GLU A 4 -6.40 23.10 54.66
N ASP A 5 -6.04 22.55 55.82
CA ASP A 5 -5.69 23.20 57.08
C ASP A 5 -4.18 23.47 57.24
N ALA A 6 -3.40 23.34 56.15
CA ALA A 6 -1.98 23.70 56.14
C ALA A 6 -1.78 25.23 56.01
N GLU A 7 -1.45 25.89 57.13
CA GLU A 7 -1.25 27.34 57.21
C GLU A 7 0.02 27.88 56.51
N VAL A 8 0.92 27.00 56.06
CA VAL A 8 2.18 27.40 55.40
C VAL A 8 2.24 26.82 54.00
N GLN A 9 2.06 27.69 53.00
CA GLN A 9 2.33 27.36 51.61
C GLN A 9 3.71 27.86 51.20
N LEU A 10 4.52 26.96 50.65
CA LEU A 10 5.79 27.33 50.03
C LEU A 10 5.53 28.38 48.94
N THR A 11 6.32 29.45 48.97
CA THR A 11 6.35 30.43 47.90
C THR A 11 6.83 29.76 46.60
N ASP A 12 6.49 30.33 45.44
CA ASP A 12 6.91 29.74 44.16
C ASP A 12 8.45 29.68 44.02
N ALA A 13 9.16 30.61 44.63
CA ALA A 13 10.63 30.61 44.69
C ALA A 13 11.20 29.50 45.59
N GLU A 14 10.50 29.07 46.62
CA GLU A 14 10.89 27.93 47.46
C GLU A 14 10.57 26.61 46.78
N LYS A 15 9.41 26.51 46.12
CA LYS A 15 9.07 25.36 45.29
C LYS A 15 10.09 25.16 44.17
N ALA A 16 10.46 26.23 43.47
CA ALA A 16 11.48 26.18 42.42
C ALA A 16 12.82 25.69 42.96
N ARG A 17 13.28 26.21 44.10
CA ARG A 17 14.52 25.76 44.75
C ARG A 17 14.49 24.27 45.13
N ILE A 18 13.36 23.78 45.63
CA ILE A 18 13.20 22.36 45.97
C ILE A 18 13.21 21.51 44.70
N VAL A 19 12.50 21.92 43.64
CA VAL A 19 12.45 21.20 42.37
C VAL A 19 13.84 21.16 41.72
N ASP A 20 14.58 22.26 41.73
CA ASP A 20 15.94 22.34 41.18
C ASP A 20 16.90 21.43 41.96
N TRP A 21 16.83 21.46 43.30
CA TRP A 21 17.62 20.57 44.15
C TRP A 21 17.28 19.09 43.89
N LEU A 22 15.99 18.73 43.88
CA LEU A 22 15.54 17.36 43.65
C LEU A 22 15.97 16.88 42.26
N SER A 23 15.86 17.74 41.25
CA SER A 23 16.26 17.45 39.86
C SER A 23 17.77 17.22 39.77
N GLY A 24 18.56 18.05 40.46
CA GLY A 24 20.01 17.89 40.59
C GLY A 24 20.39 16.57 41.25
N GLU A 25 19.80 16.25 42.40
CA GLU A 25 20.08 15.01 43.13
C GLU A 25 19.65 13.75 42.36
N ILE A 26 18.50 13.79 41.67
CA ILE A 26 18.05 12.71 40.80
C ILE A 26 19.06 12.49 39.66
N GLN A 27 19.57 13.57 39.07
CA GLN A 27 20.56 13.49 38.00
C GLN A 27 21.89 12.91 38.50
N VAL A 28 22.35 13.32 39.68
CA VAL A 28 23.54 12.77 40.34
C VAL A 28 23.34 11.28 40.65
N ALA A 29 22.23 10.89 41.29
CA ALA A 29 21.92 9.50 41.61
C ALA A 29 21.82 8.62 40.35
N SER A 30 21.29 9.17 39.24
CA SER A 30 21.25 8.49 37.93
C SER A 30 22.66 8.29 37.36
N GLN A 31 23.55 9.29 37.46
CA GLN A 31 24.93 9.17 37.02
C GLN A 31 25.72 8.15 37.85
N VAL A 32 25.59 8.19 39.18
CA VAL A 32 26.25 7.24 40.09
C VAL A 32 25.78 5.81 39.78
N ARG A 33 24.47 5.56 39.69
CA ARG A 33 23.94 4.24 39.32
C ARG A 33 24.48 3.72 37.98
N ARG A 34 24.57 4.58 36.97
CA ARG A 34 25.16 4.23 35.66
C ARG A 34 26.66 3.93 35.74
N SER A 35 27.39 4.58 36.63
CA SER A 35 28.83 4.35 36.82
C SER A 35 29.14 3.08 37.63
N GLU A 36 28.27 2.70 38.56
CA GLU A 36 28.43 1.53 39.43
C GLU A 36 27.92 0.23 38.78
N GLN A 37 26.91 0.31 37.89
CA GLN A 37 26.47 -0.81 37.08
C GLN A 37 27.44 -1.05 35.92
N GLY A 38 28.53 -1.76 36.23
CA GLY A 38 29.57 -2.14 35.28
C GLY A 38 29.01 -2.65 33.95
N HIS A 39 29.36 -1.92 32.88
CA HIS A 39 29.01 -2.15 31.47
C HIS A 39 27.55 -1.87 31.11
N THR A 40 27.37 -1.08 30.04
CA THR A 40 26.13 -1.10 29.27
C THR A 40 25.86 -2.55 28.88
N SER A 41 24.74 -3.13 29.32
CA SER A 41 24.41 -4.49 28.89
C SER A 41 24.32 -4.49 27.36
N PHE A 42 25.00 -5.44 26.72
CA PHE A 42 24.86 -5.66 25.28
C PHE A 42 23.40 -5.99 24.99
N ARG A 43 22.65 -4.98 24.51
CA ARG A 43 21.27 -5.15 24.09
C ARG A 43 21.20 -5.25 22.58
N ARG A 44 20.35 -6.12 22.07
CA ARG A 44 19.93 -6.03 20.66
C ARG A 44 19.05 -4.81 20.46
N MET A 45 18.98 -4.32 19.22
CA MET A 45 17.91 -3.39 18.84
C MET A 45 16.55 -4.06 18.99
N THR A 46 15.53 -3.28 19.33
CA THR A 46 14.14 -3.70 19.20
C THR A 46 13.74 -3.80 17.73
N ARG A 47 12.63 -4.47 17.43
CA ARG A 47 12.07 -4.56 16.08
C ARG A 47 11.89 -3.17 15.43
N TYR A 48 11.34 -2.22 16.19
CA TYR A 48 11.10 -0.87 15.66
C TYR A 48 12.40 -0.04 15.54
N GLU A 49 13.33 -0.14 16.50
CA GLU A 49 14.65 0.50 16.37
C GLU A 49 15.39 -0.04 15.13
N TYR A 50 15.37 -1.36 14.93
CA TYR A 50 16.02 -2.00 13.79
C TYR A 50 15.39 -1.58 12.45
N LYS A 51 14.07 -1.46 12.40
CA LYS A 51 13.33 -0.91 11.26
C LYS A 51 13.84 0.48 10.91
N TYR A 52 13.81 1.41 11.87
CA TYR A 52 14.21 2.79 11.62
C TYR A 52 15.69 2.89 11.24
N ALA A 53 16.56 2.15 11.93
CA ALA A 53 17.99 2.11 11.61
C ALA A 53 18.25 1.65 10.16
N LEU A 54 17.58 0.59 9.69
CA LEU A 54 17.72 0.12 8.30
C LEU A 54 17.13 1.10 7.29
N GLN A 55 15.99 1.73 7.61
CA GLN A 55 15.35 2.72 6.73
C GLN A 55 16.24 3.96 6.57
N ASP A 56 16.81 4.45 7.66
CA ASP A 56 17.70 5.62 7.68
C ASP A 56 19.03 5.30 6.99
N LEU A 57 19.62 4.13 7.27
CA LEU A 57 20.90 3.73 6.70
C LEU A 57 20.83 3.48 5.18
N LEU A 58 19.75 2.84 4.72
CA LEU A 58 19.61 2.40 3.32
C LEU A 58 18.78 3.37 2.47
N GLY A 59 18.05 4.30 3.10
CA GLY A 59 17.16 5.24 2.41
C GLY A 59 15.94 4.59 1.76
N ILE A 60 15.52 3.39 2.21
CA ILE A 60 14.42 2.63 1.62
C ILE A 60 13.29 2.51 2.65
N PRO A 61 12.05 2.96 2.35
CA PRO A 61 10.92 2.91 3.28
C PRO A 61 10.28 1.52 3.35
N HIS A 62 11.09 0.46 3.36
CA HIS A 62 10.65 -0.92 3.48
C HIS A 62 10.84 -1.40 4.92
N ASP A 63 9.93 -2.23 5.43
CA ASP A 63 10.00 -2.77 6.79
C ASP A 63 10.58 -4.18 6.77
N PHE A 64 11.90 -4.27 6.86
CA PHE A 64 12.61 -5.56 6.95
C PHE A 64 12.47 -6.21 8.32
N SER A 65 11.99 -5.49 9.34
CA SER A 65 11.92 -5.98 10.72
C SER A 65 10.67 -6.80 11.02
N ARG A 66 9.67 -6.78 10.13
CA ARG A 66 8.32 -7.32 10.39
C ARG A 66 8.32 -8.78 10.86
N ASP A 67 9.25 -9.57 10.35
CA ASP A 67 9.36 -11.00 10.63
C ASP A 67 10.09 -11.29 11.97
N LEU A 68 10.63 -10.26 12.64
CA LEU A 68 11.19 -10.39 13.99
C LEU A 68 10.07 -10.55 15.03
N PRO A 69 10.29 -11.39 16.06
CA PRO A 69 9.38 -11.49 17.19
C PRO A 69 9.15 -10.13 17.88
N PRO A 70 7.94 -9.84 18.38
CA PRO A 70 7.69 -8.64 19.16
C PRO A 70 8.43 -8.66 20.51
N GLU A 71 8.75 -7.49 21.03
CA GLU A 71 9.35 -7.33 22.36
C GLU A 71 8.31 -7.42 23.49
N THR A 72 8.72 -8.08 24.58
CA THR A 72 8.05 -8.01 25.87
C THR A 72 8.22 -6.62 26.47
N ALA A 73 7.14 -6.05 27.00
CA ALA A 73 7.21 -4.81 27.76
C ALA A 73 7.79 -5.08 29.15
N SER A 74 8.63 -4.19 29.66
CA SER A 74 9.07 -4.22 31.06
C SER A 74 7.91 -3.97 32.02
N GLU A 75 8.16 -4.12 33.32
CA GLU A 75 7.17 -3.77 34.36
C GLU A 75 6.68 -2.32 34.21
N ASP A 76 7.57 -1.41 33.84
CA ASP A 76 7.27 0.00 33.53
C ASP A 76 6.66 0.24 32.13
N GLY A 77 6.45 -0.82 31.34
CA GLY A 77 5.85 -0.75 30.00
C GLY A 77 6.84 -0.46 28.86
N PHE A 78 8.14 -0.37 29.13
CA PHE A 78 9.14 -0.07 28.10
C PHE A 78 9.54 -1.31 27.29
N LYS A 79 9.61 -1.17 25.97
CA LYS A 79 10.05 -2.25 25.05
C LYS A 79 11.55 -2.21 24.75
N ASN A 80 12.25 -1.16 25.16
CA ASN A 80 13.67 -0.94 24.94
C ASN A 80 14.54 -1.23 26.18
N SER A 81 13.99 -1.87 27.21
CA SER A 81 14.74 -2.21 28.42
C SER A 81 15.90 -3.15 28.08
N SER A 82 17.10 -2.75 28.49
CA SER A 82 18.33 -3.49 28.22
C SER A 82 18.43 -4.80 29.02
N GLU A 83 17.63 -4.95 30.08
CA GLU A 83 17.52 -6.19 30.87
C GLU A 83 16.76 -7.28 30.11
N LEU A 84 15.78 -6.88 29.29
CA LEU A 84 14.92 -7.80 28.54
C LEU A 84 15.41 -8.08 27.11
N LEU A 85 16.32 -7.25 26.60
CA LEU A 85 16.81 -7.31 25.21
C LEU A 85 18.11 -8.06 25.06
N GLN A 86 18.16 -9.27 25.63
CA GLN A 86 19.25 -10.21 25.37
C GLN A 86 19.14 -10.76 23.92
N MET A 87 20.28 -11.15 23.37
CA MET A 87 20.37 -11.70 22.01
C MET A 87 20.74 -13.18 22.06
N THR A 88 19.85 -14.04 21.58
CA THR A 88 20.16 -15.45 21.36
C THR A 88 20.85 -15.66 20.01
N ALA A 89 21.52 -16.81 19.82
CA ALA A 89 22.14 -17.15 18.54
C ALA A 89 21.13 -17.18 17.37
N VAL A 90 19.92 -17.70 17.63
CA VAL A 90 18.83 -17.74 16.63
C VAL A 90 18.37 -16.33 16.26
N GLN A 91 18.22 -15.45 17.24
CA GLN A 91 17.88 -14.04 16.96
C GLN A 91 18.99 -13.38 16.16
N PHE A 92 20.26 -13.56 16.53
CA PHE A 92 21.37 -13.01 15.77
C PHE A 92 21.34 -13.45 14.29
N GLU A 93 21.08 -14.74 14.04
CA GLU A 93 20.93 -15.26 12.68
C GLU A 93 19.75 -14.60 11.93
N GLN A 94 18.60 -14.42 12.58
CA GLN A 94 17.45 -13.70 12.00
C GLN A 94 17.83 -12.26 11.61
N TYR A 95 18.49 -11.51 12.51
CA TYR A 95 18.93 -10.14 12.22
C TYR A 95 19.90 -10.11 11.04
N ARG A 96 20.85 -11.06 10.97
CA ARG A 96 21.81 -11.18 9.87
C ARG A 96 21.13 -11.45 8.53
N GLU A 97 20.16 -12.37 8.49
CA GLU A 97 19.41 -12.68 7.27
C GLU A 97 18.54 -11.50 6.82
N LEU A 98 17.92 -10.78 7.75
CA LEU A 98 17.19 -9.56 7.44
C LEU A 98 18.12 -8.45 6.93
N ALA A 99 19.31 -8.29 7.53
CA ALA A 99 20.33 -7.35 7.04
C ALA A 99 20.76 -7.69 5.61
N ARG A 100 20.96 -8.99 5.31
CA ARG A 100 21.30 -9.45 3.96
C ARG A 100 20.20 -9.12 2.96
N LYS A 101 18.93 -9.42 3.29
CA LYS A 101 17.77 -9.06 2.44
C LYS A 101 17.67 -7.55 2.22
N ALA A 102 17.93 -6.76 3.26
CA ALA A 102 17.91 -5.31 3.17
C ALA A 102 19.00 -4.78 2.23
N LEU A 103 20.23 -5.28 2.37
CA LEU A 103 21.34 -4.95 1.47
C LEU A 103 21.07 -5.41 0.04
N GLU A 104 20.51 -6.59 -0.16
CA GLU A 104 20.11 -7.11 -1.48
C GLU A 104 19.07 -6.22 -2.15
N ARG A 105 18.16 -5.66 -1.36
CA ARG A 105 17.15 -4.73 -1.87
C ARG A 105 17.72 -3.35 -2.18
N ALA A 106 18.72 -2.91 -1.42
CA ALA A 106 19.31 -1.59 -1.51
C ALA A 106 20.44 -1.46 -2.53
N THR A 107 21.15 -2.56 -2.80
CA THR A 107 22.27 -2.58 -3.72
C THR A 107 21.84 -3.05 -5.10
N VAL A 108 22.44 -2.45 -6.14
CA VAL A 108 22.25 -2.90 -7.52
C VAL A 108 23.19 -4.08 -7.77
N ARG A 109 22.64 -5.23 -8.17
CA ARG A 109 23.41 -6.40 -8.58
C ARG A 109 23.21 -6.64 -10.08
N GLY A 110 24.26 -6.41 -10.85
CA GLY A 110 24.25 -6.65 -12.29
C GLY A 110 23.47 -5.60 -13.11
N PRO A 111 23.18 -5.89 -14.38
CA PRO A 111 22.41 -5.00 -15.24
C PRO A 111 20.98 -4.87 -14.74
N GLN A 112 20.37 -3.70 -14.99
CA GLN A 112 18.96 -3.49 -14.69
C GLN A 112 18.10 -4.53 -15.42
N PRO A 113 17.19 -5.25 -14.73
CA PRO A 113 16.32 -6.21 -15.39
C PRO A 113 15.43 -5.49 -16.41
N GLN A 114 15.19 -6.15 -17.54
CA GLN A 114 14.32 -5.61 -18.57
C GLN A 114 12.91 -5.43 -18.00
N ALA A 115 12.40 -4.20 -18.03
CA ALA A 115 11.07 -3.91 -17.55
C ALA A 115 10.04 -4.53 -18.49
N VAL A 116 9.06 -5.22 -17.89
CA VAL A 116 7.85 -5.64 -18.57
C VAL A 116 6.70 -4.72 -18.21
N TYR A 117 5.81 -4.46 -19.17
CA TYR A 117 4.70 -3.55 -19.02
C TYR A 117 3.38 -4.24 -19.37
N TYR A 118 2.35 -3.92 -18.60
CA TYR A 118 0.98 -4.32 -18.85
C TYR A 118 0.15 -3.05 -19.09
N GLY A 119 -0.38 -2.91 -20.30
CA GLY A 119 -1.32 -1.86 -20.66
C GLY A 119 -2.68 -2.48 -20.93
N ILE A 120 -3.53 -2.49 -19.91
CA ILE A 120 -4.81 -3.18 -19.96
C ILE A 120 -5.91 -2.13 -20.00
N SER A 121 -6.38 -1.81 -21.21
CA SER A 121 -7.55 -0.96 -21.37
C SER A 121 -8.82 -1.77 -21.05
N MET A 122 -9.84 -1.11 -20.49
CA MET A 122 -11.12 -1.77 -20.24
C MET A 122 -11.82 -2.17 -21.54
N ARG A 123 -11.51 -1.48 -22.66
CA ARG A 123 -11.94 -1.88 -23.99
C ARG A 123 -11.35 -3.23 -24.39
N ASP A 124 -10.04 -3.42 -24.23
CA ASP A 124 -9.38 -4.68 -24.56
C ASP A 124 -9.85 -5.80 -23.63
N ALA A 125 -10.06 -5.49 -22.36
CA ALA A 125 -10.59 -6.43 -21.38
C ALA A 125 -12.01 -6.87 -21.75
N ALA A 126 -12.90 -5.95 -22.11
CA ALA A 126 -14.24 -6.27 -22.59
C ALA A 126 -14.22 -7.04 -23.92
N LYS A 127 -13.30 -6.72 -24.85
CA LYS A 127 -13.14 -7.42 -26.13
C LYS A 127 -12.82 -8.90 -25.94
N ARG A 128 -11.98 -9.24 -24.94
CA ARG A 128 -11.66 -10.64 -24.60
C ARG A 128 -12.88 -11.41 -24.09
N ILE A 129 -13.81 -10.73 -23.40
CA ILE A 129 -15.07 -11.33 -22.95
C ILE A 129 -16.04 -11.52 -24.10
N ASN A 130 -16.25 -10.45 -24.88
CA ASN A 130 -17.20 -10.44 -25.98
C ASN A 130 -16.76 -9.44 -27.06
N HIS A 131 -16.16 -9.94 -28.13
CA HIS A 131 -15.75 -9.09 -29.26
C HIS A 131 -16.95 -8.39 -29.93
N LYS A 132 -18.14 -9.02 -29.91
CA LYS A 132 -19.37 -8.43 -30.48
C LYS A 132 -19.82 -7.21 -29.68
N TYR A 133 -19.63 -7.21 -28.36
CA TYR A 133 -19.87 -6.02 -27.54
C TYR A 133 -19.00 -4.85 -28.01
N THR A 134 -17.68 -5.05 -28.11
CA THR A 134 -16.79 -3.95 -28.51
C THR A 134 -17.03 -3.44 -29.93
N ALA A 135 -17.37 -4.32 -30.87
CA ALA A 135 -17.72 -3.92 -32.23
C ALA A 135 -19.05 -3.14 -32.28
N ASN A 136 -19.99 -3.50 -31.41
CA ASN A 136 -21.26 -2.81 -31.29
C ASN A 136 -21.09 -1.39 -30.74
N ILE A 137 -20.34 -1.23 -29.64
CA ILE A 137 -19.99 0.07 -29.06
C ILE A 137 -19.33 0.98 -30.11
N GLU A 138 -18.38 0.44 -30.88
CA GLU A 138 -17.69 1.20 -31.92
C GLU A 138 -18.64 1.69 -33.02
N GLY A 139 -19.56 0.84 -33.48
CA GLY A 139 -20.61 1.24 -34.44
C GLY A 139 -21.57 2.30 -33.88
N THR A 140 -21.95 2.21 -32.60
CA THR A 140 -22.80 3.21 -31.94
C THR A 140 -22.06 4.54 -31.76
N ARG A 141 -20.81 4.53 -31.29
CA ARG A 141 -19.96 5.74 -31.21
C ARG A 141 -19.76 6.40 -32.57
N LYS A 142 -19.59 5.60 -33.63
CA LYS A 142 -19.45 6.11 -35.00
C LYS A 142 -20.69 6.85 -35.46
N ARG A 143 -21.88 6.27 -35.24
CA ARG A 143 -23.18 6.91 -35.55
C ARG A 143 -23.38 8.22 -34.81
N ILE A 144 -23.11 8.25 -33.51
CA ILE A 144 -23.20 9.48 -32.71
C ILE A 144 -22.27 10.57 -33.28
N LYS A 145 -21.04 10.20 -33.63
CA LYS A 145 -20.02 11.16 -34.08
C LYS A 145 -20.22 11.63 -35.53
N GLU A 146 -20.51 10.72 -36.45
CA GLU A 146 -20.54 10.98 -37.89
C GLU A 146 -21.93 11.36 -38.39
N GLU A 147 -22.98 10.78 -37.83
CA GLU A 147 -24.37 11.05 -38.24
C GLU A 147 -25.04 12.10 -37.34
N GLY A 148 -24.35 12.55 -36.27
CA GLY A 148 -24.85 13.56 -35.34
C GLY A 148 -26.05 13.13 -34.51
N LEU A 149 -26.30 11.81 -34.43
CA LEU A 149 -27.41 11.22 -33.71
C LEU A 149 -27.25 11.42 -32.20
N THR A 150 -28.38 11.55 -31.51
CA THR A 150 -28.41 11.45 -30.04
C THR A 150 -28.04 10.03 -29.61
N VAL A 151 -27.62 9.86 -28.35
CA VAL A 151 -27.25 8.55 -27.80
C VAL A 151 -28.44 7.58 -27.89
N GLU A 152 -29.64 8.08 -27.62
CA GLU A 152 -30.91 7.36 -27.65
C GLU A 152 -31.25 6.89 -29.07
N GLU A 153 -31.17 7.76 -30.07
CA GLU A 153 -31.44 7.39 -31.47
C GLU A 153 -30.43 6.38 -31.99
N ALA A 154 -29.14 6.58 -31.70
CA ALA A 154 -28.09 5.64 -32.09
C ALA A 154 -28.28 4.27 -31.44
N PHE A 155 -28.75 4.22 -30.19
CA PHE A 155 -29.06 2.99 -29.45
C PHE A 155 -30.32 2.29 -29.98
N GLN A 156 -31.38 3.05 -30.30
CA GLN A 156 -32.59 2.51 -30.93
C GLN A 156 -32.29 1.88 -32.29
N GLN A 157 -31.57 2.60 -33.16
CA GLN A 157 -31.16 2.08 -34.48
C GLN A 157 -30.24 0.86 -34.38
N GLN A 158 -29.54 0.70 -33.26
CA GLN A 158 -28.68 -0.45 -33.00
C GLN A 158 -29.48 -1.71 -32.63
N GLY A 159 -30.75 -1.57 -32.24
CA GLY A 159 -31.61 -2.65 -31.77
C GLY A 159 -31.28 -3.14 -30.36
N GLU A 160 -30.79 -2.25 -29.49
CA GLU A 160 -30.68 -2.45 -28.02
C GLU A 160 -29.94 -3.72 -27.52
N LYS A 161 -29.06 -4.31 -28.35
CA LYS A 161 -28.43 -5.62 -28.07
C LYS A 161 -27.64 -5.74 -26.75
N PHE A 162 -27.18 -4.62 -26.18
CA PHE A 162 -26.44 -4.62 -24.91
C PHE A 162 -27.07 -3.60 -23.97
N GLU A 163 -27.56 -4.09 -22.83
CA GLU A 163 -28.30 -3.29 -21.85
C GLU A 163 -27.42 -2.20 -21.22
N ARG A 164 -28.06 -1.07 -20.90
CA ARG A 164 -27.42 0.04 -20.16
C ARG A 164 -27.55 -0.13 -18.64
N ASN A 165 -28.53 -0.91 -18.19
CA ASN A 165 -28.84 -1.11 -16.78
C ASN A 165 -28.14 -2.37 -16.26
N HIS A 166 -27.13 -2.19 -15.42
CA HIS A 166 -26.39 -3.28 -14.80
C HIS A 166 -26.25 -3.05 -13.30
N ASN A 167 -26.78 -3.97 -12.48
CA ASN A 167 -26.72 -3.88 -11.02
C ASN A 167 -25.45 -4.50 -10.43
N GLY A 168 -24.74 -5.34 -11.20
CA GLY A 168 -23.52 -6.02 -10.78
C GLY A 168 -22.24 -5.35 -11.28
N MET A 169 -21.10 -6.00 -11.05
CA MET A 169 -19.85 -5.62 -11.71
C MET A 169 -20.05 -5.71 -13.24
N HIS A 170 -19.64 -4.70 -13.98
CA HIS A 170 -19.80 -4.65 -15.45
C HIS A 170 -18.79 -3.71 -16.09
N TYR A 171 -18.40 -4.00 -17.32
CA TYR A 171 -17.78 -3.00 -18.18
C TYR A 171 -18.85 -2.01 -18.64
N ARG A 172 -18.49 -0.74 -18.77
CA ARG A 172 -19.38 0.32 -19.23
C ARG A 172 -18.63 1.25 -20.17
N ASP A 173 -19.27 1.59 -21.28
CA ASP A 173 -18.87 2.72 -22.10
C ASP A 173 -19.57 3.99 -21.60
N LEU A 174 -18.81 5.00 -21.20
CA LEU A 174 -19.34 6.29 -20.75
C LEU A 174 -19.99 7.11 -21.88
N VAL A 175 -19.68 6.83 -23.15
CA VAL A 175 -20.28 7.55 -24.29
C VAL A 175 -21.68 7.05 -24.58
N THR A 176 -21.85 5.73 -24.73
CA THR A 176 -23.14 5.11 -25.08
C THR A 176 -23.95 4.67 -23.86
N GLY A 177 -23.32 4.56 -22.69
CA GLY A 177 -23.91 4.00 -21.47
C GLY A 177 -24.09 2.49 -21.49
N GLN A 178 -23.79 1.82 -22.61
CA GLN A 178 -23.94 0.38 -22.76
C GLN A 178 -22.89 -0.36 -21.92
N GLY A 179 -23.26 -1.53 -21.41
CA GLY A 179 -22.36 -2.34 -20.61
C GLY A 179 -22.48 -3.84 -20.87
N ILE A 180 -21.54 -4.57 -20.30
CA ILE A 180 -21.58 -6.03 -20.24
C ILE A 180 -20.97 -6.53 -18.94
N GLY A 181 -21.64 -7.48 -18.30
CA GLY A 181 -21.09 -8.20 -17.15
C GLY A 181 -19.76 -8.89 -17.51
N PRO A 182 -18.76 -8.90 -16.62
CA PRO A 182 -17.55 -9.66 -16.83
C PRO A 182 -17.89 -11.15 -16.78
N SER A 183 -17.26 -11.94 -17.65
CA SER A 183 -17.23 -13.38 -17.52
C SER A 183 -15.82 -13.77 -17.11
N TRP A 184 -15.65 -14.29 -15.91
CA TRP A 184 -14.35 -14.78 -15.45
C TRP A 184 -14.47 -16.23 -15.02
N SER A 185 -13.60 -17.07 -15.58
CA SER A 185 -13.35 -18.42 -15.09
C SER A 185 -11.84 -18.64 -15.07
N TYR A 186 -11.35 -19.30 -14.01
CA TYR A 186 -9.93 -19.64 -13.91
C TYR A 186 -9.62 -20.82 -14.83
N GLY A 187 -9.37 -20.53 -16.10
CA GLY A 187 -9.06 -21.51 -17.14
C GLY A 187 -7.60 -22.01 -17.13
N GLY A 188 -6.88 -21.88 -16.00
CA GLY A 188 -5.44 -22.15 -15.92
C GLY A 188 -4.60 -21.11 -16.65
N ALA A 189 -4.81 -19.82 -16.34
CA ALA A 189 -4.12 -18.68 -16.95
C ALA A 189 -4.25 -18.53 -18.49
N LYS A 190 -5.14 -19.29 -19.15
CA LYS A 190 -5.41 -19.18 -20.60
C LYS A 190 -5.78 -17.76 -21.07
N HIS A 191 -6.28 -16.94 -20.15
CA HIS A 191 -6.70 -15.56 -20.43
C HIS A 191 -5.77 -14.51 -19.80
N ALA A 192 -4.61 -14.95 -19.30
CA ALA A 192 -3.62 -14.05 -18.74
C ALA A 192 -3.21 -12.97 -19.75
N TRP A 193 -2.92 -11.79 -19.23
CA TRP A 193 -2.36 -10.71 -20.03
C TRP A 193 -0.90 -11.02 -20.35
N ILE A 194 -0.51 -10.70 -21.57
CA ILE A 194 0.87 -10.91 -22.03
C ILE A 194 1.62 -9.59 -21.82
N PRO A 195 2.80 -9.62 -21.18
CA PRO A 195 3.60 -8.43 -21.02
C PRO A 195 4.12 -7.88 -22.35
N THR A 196 4.44 -6.59 -22.34
CA THR A 196 5.10 -5.89 -23.44
C THR A 196 6.42 -5.31 -22.96
N THR A 197 7.39 -5.16 -23.86
CA THR A 197 8.70 -4.53 -23.55
C THR A 197 8.67 -3.02 -23.71
N THR A 198 7.70 -2.50 -24.46
CA THR A 198 7.44 -1.07 -24.63
C THR A 198 6.37 -0.61 -23.66
N ARG A 199 6.58 0.55 -23.04
CA ARG A 199 5.61 1.11 -22.11
C ARG A 199 4.37 1.60 -22.88
N PRO A 200 3.16 1.09 -22.57
CA PRO A 200 1.95 1.52 -23.23
C PRO A 200 1.62 2.99 -22.90
N GLU A 201 1.04 3.69 -23.86
CA GLU A 201 0.52 5.04 -23.64
C GLU A 201 -0.73 4.97 -22.75
N VAL A 202 -0.82 5.93 -21.81
CA VAL A 202 -1.97 6.04 -20.91
C VAL A 202 -2.76 7.27 -21.31
N PRO A 203 -3.98 7.12 -21.85
CA PRO A 203 -4.77 8.27 -22.26
C PRO A 203 -5.18 9.12 -21.04
N PRO A 204 -5.37 10.44 -21.18
CA PRO A 204 -5.80 11.32 -20.09
C PRO A 204 -7.22 11.01 -19.59
N VAL A 205 -8.10 10.54 -20.49
CA VAL A 205 -9.47 10.10 -20.18
C VAL A 205 -9.72 8.79 -20.94
N SER A 206 -10.37 7.82 -20.30
CA SER A 206 -10.83 6.58 -20.94
C SER A 206 -12.34 6.52 -20.84
N PRO A 207 -13.08 6.47 -21.97
CA PRO A 207 -14.53 6.28 -21.94
C PRO A 207 -14.92 4.85 -21.56
N ASP A 208 -14.02 3.88 -21.76
CA ASP A 208 -14.22 2.49 -21.39
C ASP A 208 -13.76 2.28 -19.95
N ILE A 209 -14.69 1.87 -19.08
CA ILE A 209 -14.45 1.64 -17.64
C ILE A 209 -14.98 0.29 -17.19
N VAL A 210 -14.58 -0.13 -15.98
CA VAL A 210 -15.23 -1.19 -15.23
C VAL A 210 -15.87 -0.60 -13.98
N MET A 211 -17.16 -0.89 -13.80
CA MET A 211 -17.93 -0.54 -12.63
C MET A 211 -17.78 -1.66 -11.60
N ILE A 212 -17.23 -1.33 -10.43
CA ILE A 212 -17.01 -2.27 -9.33
C ILE A 212 -17.90 -1.84 -8.15
N PRO A 213 -19.00 -2.57 -7.86
CA PRO A 213 -19.86 -2.25 -6.74
C PRO A 213 -19.16 -2.51 -5.39
N ALA A 214 -19.77 -2.02 -4.31
CA ALA A 214 -19.29 -2.29 -2.96
C ALA A 214 -19.16 -3.80 -2.72
N ASN A 215 -18.09 -4.20 -2.03
CA ASN A 215 -17.76 -5.60 -1.73
C ASN A 215 -17.49 -6.49 -2.97
N ALA A 216 -17.33 -5.93 -4.16
CA ALA A 216 -16.87 -6.65 -5.34
C ALA A 216 -15.36 -6.46 -5.55
N ARG A 217 -14.77 -7.39 -6.29
CA ARG A 217 -13.36 -7.33 -6.73
C ARG A 217 -13.27 -7.59 -8.22
N TYR A 218 -12.40 -6.85 -8.88
CA TYR A 218 -12.02 -7.10 -10.27
C TYR A 218 -10.62 -7.69 -10.30
N ILE A 219 -10.46 -8.84 -10.94
CA ILE A 219 -9.21 -9.59 -10.98
C ILE A 219 -8.56 -9.40 -12.36
N ILE A 220 -7.29 -9.02 -12.34
CA ILE A 220 -6.42 -8.99 -13.52
C ILE A 220 -5.45 -10.15 -13.40
N ASP A 221 -5.53 -11.10 -14.32
CA ASP A 221 -4.62 -12.24 -14.38
C ASP A 221 -3.43 -11.92 -15.29
N VAL A 222 -2.22 -11.99 -14.75
CA VAL A 222 -0.97 -11.74 -15.47
C VAL A 222 -0.16 -13.02 -15.69
N GLY A 223 -0.67 -14.17 -15.26
CA GLY A 223 -0.01 -15.47 -15.34
C GLY A 223 1.43 -15.44 -14.82
N ASP A 224 2.31 -16.15 -15.52
CA ASP A 224 3.75 -16.23 -15.22
C ASP A 224 4.56 -15.14 -15.95
N GLY A 225 3.91 -14.06 -16.42
CA GLY A 225 4.57 -12.99 -17.16
C GLY A 225 5.34 -11.99 -16.28
N LEU A 226 5.23 -12.11 -14.95
CA LEU A 226 5.97 -11.28 -14.01
C LEU A 226 7.38 -11.85 -13.79
N PRO A 227 8.44 -11.01 -13.79
CA PRO A 227 9.77 -11.44 -13.39
C PRO A 227 9.80 -11.92 -11.94
N ASP A 228 10.66 -12.91 -11.64
CA ASP A 228 10.83 -13.46 -10.29
C ASP A 228 11.27 -12.42 -9.25
N VAL A 229 11.96 -11.36 -9.70
CA VAL A 229 12.47 -10.27 -8.87
C VAL A 229 12.21 -8.92 -9.50
N GLY A 230 11.95 -7.92 -8.66
CA GLY A 230 11.78 -6.53 -9.10
C GLY A 230 10.65 -5.81 -8.37
N ASN A 231 10.39 -4.57 -8.80
CA ASN A 231 9.32 -3.76 -8.26
C ASN A 231 8.16 -3.69 -9.25
N MET A 232 7.03 -4.29 -8.88
CA MET A 232 5.79 -4.09 -9.61
C MET A 232 5.18 -2.75 -9.22
N ARG A 233 5.09 -1.82 -10.18
CA ARG A 233 4.38 -0.55 -10.01
C ARG A 233 3.00 -0.66 -10.63
N VAL A 234 1.97 -0.70 -9.80
CA VAL A 234 0.58 -0.69 -10.23
C VAL A 234 0.08 0.76 -10.29
N ARG A 235 -0.55 1.14 -11.40
CA ARG A 235 -1.24 2.43 -11.55
C ARG A 235 -2.67 2.15 -12.00
N ILE A 236 -3.64 2.66 -11.25
CA ILE A 236 -5.05 2.50 -11.55
C ILE A 236 -5.65 3.91 -11.57
N ARG A 237 -6.43 4.22 -12.61
CA ARG A 237 -7.31 5.39 -12.60
C ARG A 237 -8.67 4.91 -12.12
N ALA A 238 -9.08 5.42 -10.96
CA ALA A 238 -10.37 5.11 -10.36
C ALA A 238 -11.06 6.42 -9.98
N ALA A 239 -12.39 6.42 -10.04
CA ALA A 239 -13.25 7.49 -9.56
C ALA A 239 -14.40 6.86 -8.78
N ARG A 240 -14.92 7.59 -7.79
CA ARG A 240 -16.22 7.25 -7.21
C ARG A 240 -17.28 7.61 -8.25
N TYR A 241 -18.14 6.67 -8.55
CA TYR A 241 -19.29 6.91 -9.42
C TYR A 241 -20.53 7.10 -8.54
N SER A 242 -21.22 8.22 -8.69
CA SER A 242 -22.58 8.38 -8.20
C SER A 242 -23.52 8.55 -9.41
N ALA A 243 -24.74 8.04 -9.32
CA ALA A 243 -25.71 8.19 -10.39
C ALA A 243 -26.22 9.64 -10.53
N GLU A 244 -25.85 10.52 -9.61
CA GLU A 244 -26.24 11.94 -9.57
C GLU A 244 -25.23 12.85 -10.27
N ASP A 245 -24.06 12.32 -10.68
CA ASP A 245 -22.96 13.09 -11.29
C ASP A 245 -23.01 13.17 -12.85
N THR A 246 -24.14 12.80 -13.47
CA THR A 246 -24.38 12.85 -14.93
C THR A 246 -25.74 13.42 -15.24
#